data_AF-A0A4R0IT76-F1
#
_entry.id   AF-A0A4R0IT76-F1
#
_cell.length_a   1.000
_cell.length_b   1.000
_cell.length_c   1.000
_cell.angle_alpha   90.00
_cell.angle_beta   90.00
_cell.angle_gamma   90.00
#
_symmetry.space_group_name_H-M   'P 1'
#
loop_
_entity.id
_entity.type
_entity.pdbx_description
1 polymer ?
#
loop_
_entity_poly.entity_id
_entity_poly.type
_entity_poly.pdbx_seq_one_letter_code
_entity_poly.pdbx_strand_id
1 'polypeptide(L)'
;MTAGPERTALDDELALAKEAPSRSVFRLLLRHPLGAPCLAFVLLVILVAIVAPLLAPYGPQETDLAAVNAPPFTSGHLLGGDSAGLDILSRLIWGSRQTVIAVLIVVVVALVLGVVTGLVAGFYRGRFDAGAGFLSDVIMSLPGIVLLIALYSLTGPNVPAAMAVYGAIIAPTYYRLVRAIVLGVRNELYVDAARVVGLSDARIVGRHVLWAVRAPVIIQSSFVMAAGIGIEAGISFLGLGDPAGTSWGIVLQRSFNGIYNNAWGVLWPALLISITILALILLGNALSDVLQSSARSKVLPPRQRRKAVAAALGELEAGEVRESKLVGSSDDVVLSVRDLRIAYPSPDGTVNEVVHGVDLDVRRGEIHGLVGESGSGKSQIAFSTLGILPPEAIVLGGSVLLDGEDLLADEHKMRAARGRRIAYVPQEPMSNLDPSFTIGSQLSRGLRATRPMAKKEASKVLVDLLQSVGITDPERLMRLYPHEISGGMAQRVLICGAVASEPDIIVADEPTTALDVTVQADVLELLRELCRERGLAMILVTHNLGVVADLCDVVSVMKDGNIVEHQDVDGIFAAPSQAYTRQLLSSSRSVELMEV
;
A
#
# COMPACT_ATOMS: atom_id res chain seq x y z
N MET A 1 -49.75 18.12 -11.58
CA MET A 1 -48.74 17.04 -11.65
C MET A 1 -47.44 17.62 -11.10
N THR A 2 -47.27 17.47 -9.80
CA THR A 2 -46.20 18.05 -8.97
C THR A 2 -44.96 17.16 -9.05
N ALA A 3 -43.85 17.73 -9.51
CA ALA A 3 -42.54 17.09 -9.46
C ALA A 3 -42.13 16.90 -7.98
N GLY A 4 -41.79 15.66 -7.62
CA GLY A 4 -41.47 15.24 -6.26
C GLY A 4 -40.04 15.58 -5.79
N PRO A 5 -39.76 15.37 -4.50
CA PRO A 5 -38.57 15.81 -3.77
C PRO A 5 -37.29 14.97 -4.03
N GLU A 6 -37.32 14.03 -4.98
CA GLU A 6 -36.18 13.13 -5.27
C GLU A 6 -35.06 13.78 -6.10
N ARG A 7 -35.34 14.84 -6.87
CA ARG A 7 -34.30 15.52 -7.66
C ARG A 7 -33.32 16.32 -6.80
N THR A 8 -33.77 16.85 -5.66
CA THR A 8 -32.93 17.66 -4.77
C THR A 8 -31.89 16.82 -4.01
N ALA A 9 -32.20 15.57 -3.64
CA ALA A 9 -31.27 14.70 -2.92
C ALA A 9 -30.08 14.25 -3.79
N LEU A 10 -30.33 13.95 -5.07
CA LEU A 10 -29.30 13.59 -6.05
C LEU A 10 -28.41 14.78 -6.41
N ASP A 11 -29.00 15.98 -6.53
CA ASP A 11 -28.26 17.21 -6.76
C ASP A 11 -27.42 17.62 -5.53
N ASP A 12 -27.90 17.34 -4.30
CA ASP A 12 -27.15 17.55 -3.05
C ASP A 12 -26.02 16.52 -2.85
N GLU A 13 -26.21 15.24 -3.23
CA GLU A 13 -25.14 14.24 -3.28
C GLU A 13 -24.07 14.58 -4.33
N LEU A 14 -24.46 15.10 -5.49
CA LEU A 14 -23.55 15.59 -6.53
C LEU A 14 -22.86 16.91 -6.11
N ALA A 15 -23.49 17.74 -5.28
CA ALA A 15 -22.89 18.96 -4.73
C ALA A 15 -21.89 18.67 -3.59
N LEU A 16 -22.07 17.55 -2.86
CA LEU A 16 -21.12 17.04 -1.85
C LEU A 16 -19.88 16.40 -2.47
N ALA A 17 -19.91 16.02 -3.76
CA ALA A 17 -18.74 15.61 -4.54
C ALA A 17 -17.86 16.79 -5.02
N LYS A 18 -17.76 17.87 -4.23
CA LYS A 18 -16.75 18.91 -4.45
C LYS A 18 -15.38 18.30 -4.18
N GLU A 19 -14.62 18.09 -5.27
CA GLU A 19 -13.22 17.66 -5.24
C GLU A 19 -12.45 18.37 -4.12
N ALA A 20 -12.02 17.60 -3.12
CA ALA A 20 -11.11 18.08 -2.08
C ALA A 20 -9.91 18.75 -2.75
N PRO A 21 -9.42 19.90 -2.25
CA PRO A 21 -8.33 20.62 -2.90
C PRO A 21 -7.13 19.68 -3.00
N SER A 22 -6.74 19.34 -4.24
CA SER A 22 -5.61 18.45 -4.49
C SER A 22 -4.40 19.08 -3.79
N ARG A 23 -3.95 18.45 -2.70
CA ARG A 23 -2.77 18.93 -2.00
C ARG A 23 -1.62 18.78 -2.99
N SER A 24 -1.07 19.92 -3.41
CA SER A 24 0.03 19.95 -4.38
C SER A 24 1.13 18.97 -3.97
N VAL A 25 1.39 17.97 -4.82
CA VAL A 25 2.44 16.95 -4.66
C VAL A 25 3.78 17.60 -4.32
N PHE A 26 4.04 18.77 -4.91
CA PHE A 26 5.21 19.59 -4.65
C PHE A 26 5.37 19.98 -3.17
N ARG A 27 4.29 20.40 -2.51
CA ARG A 27 4.32 20.80 -1.10
C ARG A 27 4.58 19.62 -0.17
N LEU A 28 4.12 18.43 -0.54
CA LEU A 28 4.37 17.20 0.20
C LEU A 28 5.84 16.76 0.03
N LEU A 29 6.37 16.86 -1.18
CA LEU A 29 7.77 16.55 -1.49
C LEU A 29 8.73 17.47 -0.72
N LEU A 30 8.42 18.77 -0.61
CA LEU A 30 9.21 19.72 0.18
C LEU A 30 9.22 19.46 1.68
N ARG A 31 8.27 18.65 2.19
CA ARG A 31 8.24 18.22 3.60
C ARG A 31 8.91 16.87 3.81
N HIS A 32 9.29 16.17 2.74
CA HIS A 32 9.93 14.87 2.82
C HIS A 32 11.41 15.03 3.21
N PRO A 33 11.91 14.32 4.24
CA PRO A 33 13.26 14.55 4.81
C PRO A 33 14.38 14.37 3.79
N LEU A 34 14.23 13.41 2.87
CA LEU A 34 15.19 13.19 1.78
C LEU A 34 14.78 13.87 0.47
N GLY A 35 13.50 14.22 0.30
CA GLY A 35 12.96 14.73 -0.96
C GLY A 35 13.35 16.18 -1.22
N ALA A 36 13.20 17.04 -0.21
CA ALA A 36 13.57 18.45 -0.30
C ALA A 36 15.06 18.69 -0.63
N PRO A 37 16.05 18.09 0.07
CA PRO A 37 17.47 18.33 -0.24
C PRO A 37 17.87 17.79 -1.61
N CYS A 38 17.35 16.61 -2.02
CA CYS A 38 17.66 16.05 -3.33
C CYS A 38 17.04 16.88 -4.47
N LEU A 39 15.81 17.37 -4.29
CA LEU A 39 15.18 18.27 -5.24
C LEU A 39 15.96 19.58 -5.39
N ALA A 40 16.37 20.18 -4.27
CA ALA A 40 17.19 21.39 -4.29
C ALA A 40 18.52 21.17 -5.03
N PHE A 41 19.19 20.04 -4.79
CA PHE A 41 20.43 19.70 -5.48
C PHE A 41 20.24 19.50 -6.99
N VAL A 42 19.23 18.74 -7.41
CA VAL A 42 18.95 18.52 -8.84
C VAL A 42 18.58 19.84 -9.53
N LEU A 43 17.75 20.68 -8.90
CA LEU A 43 17.43 22.01 -9.42
C LEU A 43 18.67 22.91 -9.51
N LEU A 44 19.59 22.82 -8.54
CA LEU A 44 20.86 23.54 -8.60
C LEU A 44 21.71 23.10 -9.80
N VAL A 45 21.84 21.79 -10.04
CA VAL A 45 22.57 21.26 -11.21
C VAL A 45 21.95 21.74 -12.52
N ILE A 46 20.61 21.71 -12.62
CA ILE A 46 19.89 22.21 -13.80
C ILE A 46 20.10 23.72 -13.97
N LEU A 47 20.04 24.48 -12.88
CA LEU A 47 20.27 25.92 -12.91
C LEU A 47 21.70 26.23 -13.39
N VAL A 48 22.71 25.59 -12.82
CA VAL A 48 24.12 25.69 -13.23
C VAL A 48 24.29 25.37 -14.71
N ALA A 49 23.63 24.31 -15.21
CA ALA A 49 23.65 23.94 -16.61
C ALA A 49 23.05 25.01 -17.54
N ILE A 50 21.98 25.69 -17.12
CA ILE A 50 21.30 26.75 -17.88
C ILE A 50 22.14 28.04 -17.90
N VAL A 51 22.63 28.46 -16.74
CA VAL A 51 23.39 29.72 -16.59
C VAL A 51 24.90 29.55 -16.75
N ALA A 52 25.38 28.38 -17.21
CA ALA A 52 26.79 28.06 -17.35
C ALA A 52 27.64 29.17 -18.02
N PRO A 53 27.21 29.81 -19.13
CA PRO A 53 28.00 30.86 -19.77
C PRO A 53 28.18 32.13 -18.93
N LEU A 54 27.30 32.36 -17.96
CA LEU A 54 27.34 33.52 -17.05
C LEU A 54 28.05 33.19 -15.73
N LEU A 55 28.05 31.92 -15.34
CA LEU A 55 28.56 31.47 -14.04
C LEU A 55 30.02 31.02 -14.10
N ALA A 56 30.47 30.46 -15.24
CA ALA A 56 31.82 29.96 -15.38
C ALA A 56 32.86 31.10 -15.37
N PRO A 57 33.89 31.05 -14.50
CA PRO A 57 34.95 32.06 -14.46
C PRO A 57 35.74 32.19 -15.76
N TYR A 58 35.95 31.07 -16.47
CA TYR A 58 36.73 31.00 -17.71
C TYR A 58 35.95 30.32 -18.83
N GLY A 59 36.36 30.57 -20.08
CA GLY A 59 35.86 29.85 -21.24
C GLY A 59 36.18 28.34 -21.18
N PRO A 60 35.37 27.48 -21.85
CA PRO A 60 35.53 26.02 -21.77
C PRO A 60 36.83 25.49 -22.38
N GLN A 61 37.50 26.30 -23.22
CA GLN A 61 38.77 26.00 -23.88
C GLN A 61 39.85 27.06 -23.57
N GLU A 62 39.60 27.91 -22.56
CA GLU A 62 40.54 28.95 -22.18
C GLU A 62 41.67 28.36 -21.32
N THR A 63 42.90 28.43 -21.83
CA THR A 63 44.09 27.83 -21.23
C THR A 63 44.92 28.87 -20.49
N ASP A 64 45.26 28.58 -19.24
CA ASP A 64 46.32 29.26 -18.48
C ASP A 64 47.52 28.33 -18.29
N LEU A 65 48.64 28.66 -18.94
CA LEU A 65 49.88 27.88 -18.85
C LEU A 65 50.52 27.91 -17.45
N ALA A 66 50.20 28.91 -16.63
CA ALA A 66 50.66 28.98 -15.25
C ALA A 66 49.89 28.00 -14.33
N ALA A 67 48.72 27.52 -14.77
CA ALA A 67 47.83 26.65 -14.01
C ALA A 67 47.91 25.17 -14.41
N VAL A 68 48.90 24.77 -15.20
CA VAL A 68 49.08 23.37 -15.63
C VAL A 68 49.28 22.45 -14.43
N ASN A 69 48.39 21.46 -14.29
CA ASN A 69 48.33 20.54 -13.13
C ASN A 69 48.22 21.27 -11.78
N ALA A 70 47.65 22.48 -11.73
CA ALA A 70 47.56 23.26 -10.51
C ALA A 70 46.70 22.55 -9.45
N PRO A 71 47.13 22.49 -8.18
CA PRO A 71 46.34 21.93 -7.09
C PRO A 71 45.07 22.78 -6.83
N PRO A 72 44.09 22.23 -6.11
CA PRO A 72 42.92 23.01 -5.69
C PRO A 72 43.34 24.24 -4.85
N PHE A 73 42.50 25.28 -4.89
CA PHE A 73 42.72 26.57 -4.22
C PHE A 73 43.91 27.39 -4.75
N THR A 74 44.40 27.09 -5.95
CA THR A 74 45.34 27.97 -6.66
C THR A 74 44.63 29.28 -7.02
N SER A 75 45.32 30.42 -6.97
CA SER A 75 44.72 31.73 -7.27
C SER A 75 44.11 31.74 -8.68
N GLY A 76 42.82 32.07 -8.79
CA GLY A 76 42.06 31.98 -10.05
C GLY A 76 41.44 30.61 -10.30
N HIS A 77 42.02 29.51 -9.80
CA HIS A 77 41.60 28.14 -10.08
C HIS A 77 41.15 27.40 -8.82
N LEU A 78 39.89 27.61 -8.42
CA LEU A 78 39.34 27.10 -7.15
C LEU A 78 39.45 25.56 -7.03
N LEU A 79 39.11 24.83 -8.09
CA LEU A 79 39.20 23.36 -8.14
C LEU A 79 40.52 22.85 -8.75
N GLY A 80 41.44 23.76 -9.08
CA GLY A 80 42.70 23.47 -9.75
C GLY A 80 42.61 23.47 -11.28
N GLY A 81 43.75 23.25 -11.91
CA GLY A 81 43.91 23.18 -13.36
C GLY A 81 44.24 21.77 -13.84
N ASP A 82 43.78 21.44 -15.05
CA ASP A 82 44.08 20.15 -15.68
C ASP A 82 45.47 20.12 -16.33
N SER A 83 45.81 18.99 -16.97
CA SER A 83 47.11 18.80 -17.63
C SER A 83 47.36 19.72 -18.82
N ALA A 84 46.31 20.37 -19.33
CA ALA A 84 46.38 21.35 -20.41
C ALA A 84 46.27 22.80 -19.89
N GLY A 85 46.26 23.02 -18.56
CA GLY A 85 46.11 24.34 -17.96
C GLY A 85 44.68 24.90 -18.04
N LEU A 86 43.68 24.04 -18.23
CA LEU A 86 42.28 24.46 -18.22
C LEU A 86 41.69 24.40 -16.80
N ASP A 87 40.84 25.36 -16.46
CA ASP A 87 40.17 25.42 -15.16
C ASP A 87 39.12 24.30 -14.98
N ILE A 88 39.29 23.47 -13.95
CA ILE A 88 38.42 22.31 -13.71
C ILE A 88 36.99 22.76 -13.35
N LEU A 89 36.83 23.82 -12.56
CA LEU A 89 35.51 24.31 -12.12
C LEU A 89 34.68 24.80 -13.30
N SER A 90 35.25 25.67 -14.13
CA SER A 90 34.61 26.20 -15.34
C SER A 90 34.18 25.08 -16.27
N ARG A 91 35.02 24.06 -16.45
CA ARG A 91 34.71 22.90 -17.30
C ARG A 91 33.62 22.01 -16.71
N LEU A 92 33.53 21.86 -15.39
CA LEU A 92 32.40 21.16 -14.76
C LEU A 92 31.08 21.91 -14.95
N ILE A 93 31.09 23.24 -14.83
CA ILE A 93 29.93 24.11 -15.04
C ILE A 93 29.43 24.01 -16.50
N TRP A 94 30.34 24.17 -17.47
CA TRP A 94 30.02 23.98 -18.89
C TRP A 94 29.58 22.54 -19.19
N GLY A 95 30.25 21.56 -18.56
CA GLY A 95 29.95 20.14 -18.67
C GLY A 95 28.56 19.75 -18.20
N SER A 96 28.04 20.43 -17.17
CA SER A 96 26.68 20.19 -16.66
C SER A 96 25.62 20.37 -17.75
N ARG A 97 25.82 21.32 -18.68
CA ARG A 97 24.90 21.55 -19.79
C ARG A 97 24.83 20.37 -20.74
N GLN A 98 25.98 19.83 -21.16
CA GLN A 98 26.01 18.69 -22.09
C GLN A 98 25.44 17.44 -21.43
N THR A 99 25.81 17.15 -20.19
CA THR A 99 25.32 15.96 -19.47
C THR A 99 23.82 16.03 -19.20
N VAL A 100 23.26 17.19 -18.81
CA VAL A 100 21.80 17.33 -18.61
C VAL A 100 21.02 17.11 -19.92
N ILE A 101 21.49 17.68 -21.03
CA ILE A 101 20.85 17.48 -22.34
C ILE A 101 20.92 16.01 -22.77
N ALA A 102 22.09 15.37 -22.63
CA ALA A 102 22.29 13.96 -22.93
C ALA A 102 21.30 13.07 -22.17
N VAL A 103 21.18 13.25 -20.86
CA VAL A 103 20.30 12.47 -19.99
C VAL A 103 18.82 12.71 -20.31
N LEU A 104 18.44 13.95 -20.62
CA LEU A 104 17.07 14.29 -21.01
C LEU A 104 16.66 13.53 -22.29
N ILE A 105 17.56 13.44 -23.27
CA ILE A 105 17.31 12.69 -24.51
C ILE A 105 17.07 11.20 -24.19
N VAL A 106 17.92 10.58 -23.36
CA VAL A 106 17.77 9.16 -22.97
C VAL A 106 16.38 8.91 -22.38
N VAL A 107 15.98 9.73 -21.39
CA VAL A 107 14.72 9.55 -20.68
C VAL A 107 13.51 9.78 -21.57
N VAL A 108 13.52 10.85 -22.36
CA VAL A 108 12.40 11.17 -23.26
C VAL A 108 12.20 10.06 -24.28
N VAL A 109 13.26 9.60 -24.93
CA VAL A 109 13.18 8.51 -25.92
C VAL A 109 12.71 7.21 -25.25
N ALA A 110 13.29 6.85 -24.11
CA ALA A 110 12.93 5.63 -23.40
C ALA A 110 11.48 5.64 -22.89
N LEU A 111 10.99 6.77 -22.38
CA LEU A 111 9.62 6.94 -21.92
C LEU A 111 8.63 6.88 -23.09
N VAL A 112 8.86 7.64 -24.15
CA VAL A 112 7.96 7.69 -25.31
C VAL A 112 7.84 6.31 -25.95
N LEU A 113 8.96 5.62 -26.18
CA LEU A 113 8.92 4.29 -26.79
C LEU A 113 8.38 3.24 -25.81
N GLY A 114 8.92 3.17 -24.60
CA GLY A 114 8.65 2.08 -23.67
C GLY A 114 7.29 2.17 -22.97
N VAL A 115 6.88 3.36 -22.51
CA VAL A 115 5.58 3.51 -21.83
C VAL A 115 4.43 3.34 -22.81
N VAL A 116 4.51 3.93 -24.00
CA VAL A 116 3.46 3.80 -25.02
C VAL A 116 3.32 2.35 -25.48
N THR A 117 4.42 1.69 -25.83
CA THR A 117 4.37 0.27 -26.25
C THR A 117 3.90 -0.64 -25.11
N GLY A 118 4.33 -0.38 -23.87
CA GLY A 118 3.92 -1.16 -22.70
C GLY A 118 2.43 -1.02 -22.37
N LEU A 119 1.88 0.20 -22.46
CA LEU A 119 0.45 0.46 -22.27
C LEU A 119 -0.38 -0.27 -23.32
N VAL A 120 0.00 -0.14 -24.60
CA VAL A 120 -0.74 -0.77 -25.71
C VAL A 120 -0.66 -2.30 -25.62
N ALA A 121 0.51 -2.87 -25.35
CA ALA A 121 0.69 -4.31 -25.22
C ALA A 121 -0.06 -4.90 -24.01
N GLY A 122 0.04 -4.25 -22.84
CA GLY A 122 -0.66 -4.70 -21.64
C GLY A 122 -2.17 -4.59 -21.77
N PHE A 123 -2.67 -3.50 -22.38
CA PHE A 123 -4.10 -3.25 -22.44
C PHE A 123 -4.81 -4.07 -23.53
N TYR A 124 -4.27 -4.16 -24.75
CA TYR A 124 -4.95 -4.86 -25.86
C TYR A 124 -4.61 -6.35 -25.96
N ARG A 125 -3.44 -6.81 -25.47
CA ARG A 125 -2.92 -8.19 -25.61
C ARG A 125 -2.85 -8.66 -27.08
N GLY A 126 -2.53 -9.93 -27.29
CA GLY A 126 -2.57 -10.57 -28.62
C GLY A 126 -1.28 -10.44 -29.43
N ARG A 127 -1.40 -10.34 -30.76
CA ARG A 127 -0.23 -10.35 -31.68
C ARG A 127 0.70 -9.16 -31.48
N PHE A 128 0.15 -7.99 -31.14
CA PHE A 128 0.95 -6.81 -30.84
C PHE A 128 1.81 -7.04 -29.60
N ASP A 129 1.24 -7.59 -28.53
CA ASP A 129 1.95 -7.94 -27.30
C ASP A 129 3.10 -8.93 -27.58
N ALA A 130 2.83 -10.00 -28.33
CA ALA A 130 3.85 -10.97 -28.72
C ALA A 130 4.99 -10.33 -29.56
N GLY A 131 4.64 -9.48 -30.53
CA GLY A 131 5.61 -8.79 -31.39
C GLY A 131 6.45 -7.75 -30.63
N ALA A 132 5.81 -6.95 -29.78
CA ALA A 132 6.48 -5.96 -28.94
C ALA A 132 7.38 -6.64 -27.90
N GLY A 133 6.93 -7.76 -27.33
CA GLY A 133 7.73 -8.60 -26.43
C GLY A 133 8.97 -9.15 -27.11
N PHE A 134 8.82 -9.76 -28.28
CA PHE A 134 9.94 -10.26 -29.07
C PHE A 134 10.95 -9.16 -29.41
N LEU A 135 10.48 -8.01 -29.90
CA LEU A 135 11.36 -6.87 -30.22
C LEU A 135 12.10 -6.37 -28.97
N SER A 136 11.39 -6.27 -27.84
CA SER A 136 11.98 -5.91 -26.55
C SER A 136 13.09 -6.90 -26.14
N ASP A 137 12.87 -8.20 -26.30
CA ASP A 137 13.83 -9.24 -25.95
C ASP A 137 15.07 -9.21 -26.86
N VAL A 138 14.86 -8.97 -28.17
CA VAL A 138 15.95 -8.78 -29.13
C VAL A 138 16.79 -7.56 -28.75
N ILE A 139 16.17 -6.42 -28.45
CA ILE A 139 16.91 -5.21 -28.07
C ILE A 139 17.71 -5.43 -26.79
N MET A 140 17.12 -6.08 -25.78
CA MET A 140 17.82 -6.39 -24.52
C MET A 140 18.95 -7.41 -24.67
N SER A 141 18.94 -8.22 -25.74
CA SER A 141 20.05 -9.12 -26.04
C SER A 141 21.29 -8.38 -26.58
N LEU A 142 21.12 -7.14 -27.06
CA LEU A 142 22.22 -6.36 -27.62
C LEU A 142 23.09 -5.73 -26.51
N PRO A 143 24.43 -5.89 -26.56
CA PRO A 143 25.33 -5.23 -25.63
C PRO A 143 25.38 -3.72 -25.89
N GLY A 144 24.64 -2.95 -25.08
CA GLY A 144 24.39 -1.53 -25.32
C GLY A 144 25.64 -0.67 -25.51
N ILE A 145 26.68 -0.86 -24.68
CA ILE A 145 27.95 -0.12 -24.80
C ILE A 145 28.62 -0.40 -26.15
N VAL A 146 28.66 -1.66 -26.58
CA VAL A 146 29.29 -2.05 -27.85
C VAL A 146 28.59 -1.40 -29.03
N LEU A 147 27.25 -1.35 -29.01
CA LEU A 147 26.47 -0.69 -30.04
C LEU A 147 26.74 0.82 -30.09
N LEU A 148 26.90 1.47 -28.93
CA LEU A 148 27.27 2.88 -28.87
C LEU A 148 28.68 3.11 -29.43
N ILE A 149 29.66 2.27 -29.08
CA ILE A 149 31.02 2.35 -29.65
C ILE A 149 30.98 2.21 -31.19
N ALA A 150 30.21 1.25 -31.71
CA ALA A 150 30.05 1.07 -33.15
C ALA A 150 29.38 2.28 -33.82
N LEU A 151 28.37 2.86 -33.18
CA LEU A 151 27.71 4.08 -33.66
C LEU A 151 28.68 5.26 -33.75
N TYR A 152 29.55 5.44 -32.75
CA TYR A 152 30.58 6.48 -32.75
C TYR A 152 31.60 6.28 -33.88
N SER A 153 32.01 5.03 -34.14
CA SER A 153 32.89 4.72 -35.26
C SER A 153 32.28 5.09 -36.62
N LEU A 154 30.95 4.94 -36.76
CA LEU A 154 30.23 5.22 -38.00
C LEU A 154 29.85 6.70 -38.19
N THR A 155 29.44 7.37 -37.11
CA THR A 155 28.84 8.71 -37.18
C THR A 155 29.76 9.82 -36.65
N GLY A 156 30.91 9.46 -36.08
CA GLY A 156 31.78 10.38 -35.36
C GLY A 156 31.21 10.75 -33.97
N PRO A 157 31.82 11.73 -33.29
CA PRO A 157 31.43 12.16 -31.95
C PRO A 157 30.08 12.90 -31.94
N ASN A 158 28.97 12.16 -31.97
CA ASN A 158 27.60 12.71 -31.91
C ASN A 158 26.86 12.22 -30.65
N VAL A 159 27.10 12.94 -29.54
CA VAL A 159 26.52 12.61 -28.23
C VAL A 159 24.98 12.57 -28.26
N PRO A 160 24.25 13.54 -28.84
CA PRO A 160 22.79 13.47 -28.92
C PRO A 160 22.26 12.21 -29.61
N ALA A 161 22.87 11.80 -30.72
CA ALA A 161 22.48 10.59 -31.44
C ALA A 161 22.76 9.33 -30.63
N ALA A 162 23.93 9.24 -29.99
CA ALA A 162 24.28 8.13 -29.11
C ALA A 162 23.32 8.00 -27.92
N MET A 163 22.92 9.11 -27.31
CA MET A 163 21.97 9.11 -26.21
C MET A 163 20.55 8.74 -26.64
N ALA A 164 20.12 9.15 -27.84
CA ALA A 164 18.84 8.71 -28.41
C ALA A 164 18.81 7.19 -28.66
N VAL A 165 19.90 6.65 -29.24
CA VAL A 165 20.05 5.20 -29.44
C VAL A 165 20.07 4.47 -28.09
N TYR A 166 20.80 4.99 -27.10
CA TYR A 166 20.79 4.41 -25.74
C TYR A 166 19.40 4.45 -25.10
N GLY A 167 18.64 5.54 -25.27
CA GLY A 167 17.25 5.63 -24.84
C GLY A 167 16.37 4.55 -25.47
N ALA A 168 16.54 4.27 -26.76
CA ALA A 168 15.83 3.19 -27.46
C ALA A 168 16.24 1.80 -26.94
N ILE A 169 17.51 1.59 -26.61
CA ILE A 169 18.02 0.34 -26.01
C ILE A 169 17.42 0.10 -24.62
N ILE A 170 17.18 1.17 -23.85
CA ILE A 170 16.61 1.10 -22.50
C ILE A 170 15.08 1.09 -22.48
N ALA A 171 14.41 1.55 -23.54
CA ALA A 171 12.94 1.54 -23.67
C ALA A 171 12.26 0.20 -23.29
N PRO A 172 12.81 -0.98 -23.65
CA PRO A 172 12.35 -2.29 -23.16
C PRO A 172 12.13 -2.40 -21.64
N THR A 173 12.91 -1.70 -20.81
CA THR A 173 12.75 -1.73 -19.35
C THR A 173 11.41 -1.11 -18.92
N TYR A 174 11.04 0.02 -19.52
CA TYR A 174 9.73 0.64 -19.32
C TYR A 174 8.61 -0.21 -19.91
N TYR A 175 8.81 -0.75 -21.13
CA TYR A 175 7.84 -1.64 -21.76
C TYR A 175 7.44 -2.78 -20.82
N ARG A 176 8.41 -3.52 -20.28
CA ARG A 176 8.17 -4.65 -19.39
C ARG A 176 7.47 -4.23 -18.10
N LEU A 177 7.93 -3.14 -17.47
CA LEU A 177 7.36 -2.62 -16.22
C LEU A 177 5.89 -2.21 -16.42
N VAL A 178 5.63 -1.37 -17.41
CA VAL A 178 4.30 -0.83 -17.69
C VAL A 178 3.36 -1.96 -18.09
N ARG A 179 3.79 -2.85 -18.99
CA ARG A 179 3.01 -4.01 -19.41
C ARG A 179 2.59 -4.87 -18.22
N ALA A 180 3.51 -5.18 -17.30
CA ALA A 180 3.22 -6.01 -16.14
C ALA A 180 2.15 -5.39 -15.23
N ILE A 181 2.25 -4.09 -14.95
CA ILE A 181 1.27 -3.38 -14.13
C ILE A 181 -0.09 -3.31 -14.81
N VAL A 182 -0.10 -2.99 -16.12
CA VAL A 182 -1.34 -2.87 -16.90
C VAL A 182 -2.07 -4.21 -16.97
N LEU A 183 -1.34 -5.33 -17.08
CA LEU A 183 -1.94 -6.67 -17.05
C LEU A 183 -2.64 -6.98 -15.71
N GLY A 184 -2.10 -6.49 -14.59
CA GLY A 184 -2.75 -6.61 -13.28
C GLY A 184 -4.01 -5.75 -13.20
N VAL A 185 -3.88 -4.45 -13.50
CA VAL A 185 -4.96 -3.47 -13.41
C VAL A 185 -6.12 -3.79 -14.35
N ARG A 186 -5.85 -4.31 -15.55
CA ARG A 186 -6.89 -4.62 -16.54
C ARG A 186 -7.89 -5.66 -16.02
N ASN A 187 -7.49 -6.56 -15.13
CA ASN A 187 -8.36 -7.62 -14.61
C ASN A 187 -9.13 -7.18 -13.34
N GLU A 188 -9.08 -5.91 -12.98
CA GLU A 188 -9.80 -5.37 -11.84
C GLU A 188 -11.28 -5.10 -12.18
N LEU A 189 -12.17 -5.40 -11.25
CA LEU A 189 -13.63 -5.28 -11.42
C LEU A 189 -14.07 -3.85 -11.79
N TYR A 190 -13.37 -2.82 -11.33
CA TYR A 190 -13.70 -1.43 -11.67
C TYR A 190 -13.38 -1.08 -13.13
N VAL A 191 -12.43 -1.78 -13.77
CA VAL A 191 -12.13 -1.58 -15.20
C VAL A 191 -13.21 -2.22 -16.05
N ASP A 192 -13.68 -3.40 -15.67
CA ASP A 192 -14.79 -4.08 -16.36
C ASP A 192 -16.11 -3.31 -16.19
N ALA A 193 -16.39 -2.82 -14.98
CA ALA A 193 -17.53 -1.94 -14.72
C ALA A 193 -17.48 -0.67 -15.59
N ALA A 194 -16.31 -0.04 -15.73
CA ALA A 194 -16.12 1.13 -16.58
C ALA A 194 -16.43 0.84 -18.07
N ARG A 195 -16.07 -0.34 -18.57
CA ARG A 195 -16.41 -0.78 -19.94
C ARG A 195 -17.90 -1.03 -20.12
N VAL A 196 -18.55 -1.67 -19.15
CA VAL A 196 -20.00 -1.94 -19.18
C VAL A 196 -20.80 -0.63 -19.17
N VAL A 197 -20.33 0.39 -18.44
CA VAL A 197 -20.91 1.75 -18.41
C VAL A 197 -20.63 2.54 -19.71
N GLY A 198 -19.87 1.99 -20.65
CA GLY A 198 -19.64 2.58 -21.99
C GLY A 198 -18.49 3.58 -22.06
N LEU A 199 -17.56 3.58 -21.09
CA LEU A 199 -16.37 4.42 -21.17
C LEU A 199 -15.42 3.90 -22.27
N SER A 200 -14.83 4.83 -23.05
CA SER A 200 -13.86 4.47 -24.07
C SER A 200 -12.55 3.97 -23.49
N ASP A 201 -11.89 3.04 -24.19
CA ASP A 201 -10.59 2.49 -23.80
C ASP A 201 -9.55 3.58 -23.52
N ALA A 202 -9.51 4.65 -24.33
CA ALA A 202 -8.61 5.77 -24.10
C ALA A 202 -8.88 6.50 -22.77
N ARG A 203 -10.16 6.64 -22.38
CA ARG A 203 -10.54 7.27 -21.11
C ARG A 203 -10.25 6.35 -19.92
N ILE A 204 -10.44 5.04 -20.09
CA ILE A 204 -10.09 4.02 -19.08
C ILE A 204 -8.58 4.01 -18.85
N VAL A 205 -7.80 3.94 -19.93
CA VAL A 205 -6.34 4.00 -19.87
C VAL A 205 -5.87 5.31 -19.24
N GLY A 206 -6.42 6.43 -19.68
CA GLY A 206 -6.03 7.75 -19.19
C GLY A 206 -6.32 7.99 -17.71
N ARG A 207 -7.50 7.58 -17.22
CA ARG A 207 -7.95 7.89 -15.86
C ARG A 207 -7.59 6.83 -14.84
N HIS A 208 -7.66 5.55 -15.22
CA HIS A 208 -7.53 4.44 -14.28
C HIS A 208 -6.17 3.73 -14.40
N VAL A 209 -5.70 3.48 -15.64
CA VAL A 209 -4.47 2.70 -15.85
C VAL A 209 -3.20 3.54 -15.67
N LEU A 210 -3.14 4.76 -16.25
CA LEU A 210 -1.98 5.65 -16.10
C LEU A 210 -1.72 6.00 -14.63
N TRP A 211 -2.77 6.06 -13.81
CA TRP A 211 -2.64 6.35 -12.38
C TRP A 211 -1.88 5.26 -11.62
N ALA A 212 -2.12 3.99 -11.95
CA ALA A 212 -1.41 2.86 -11.35
C ALA A 212 0.07 2.81 -11.79
N VAL A 213 0.35 3.25 -13.01
CA VAL A 213 1.69 3.15 -13.62
C VAL A 213 2.63 4.31 -13.23
N ARG A 214 2.09 5.47 -12.84
CA ARG A 214 2.87 6.71 -12.64
C ARG A 214 4.04 6.58 -11.65
N ALA A 215 3.83 5.95 -10.50
CA ALA A 215 4.82 5.90 -9.43
C ALA A 215 5.99 4.96 -9.80
N PRO A 216 5.73 3.73 -10.28
CA PRO A 216 6.78 2.88 -10.84
C PRO A 216 7.54 3.52 -12.00
N VAL A 217 6.86 4.22 -12.92
CA VAL A 217 7.51 4.91 -14.05
C VAL A 217 8.44 6.03 -13.56
N ILE A 218 8.04 6.81 -12.56
CA ILE A 218 8.88 7.87 -11.96
C ILE A 218 10.15 7.28 -11.32
N ILE A 219 10.02 6.18 -10.58
CA ILE A 219 11.17 5.47 -10.00
C ILE A 219 12.10 4.99 -11.13
N GLN A 220 11.53 4.34 -12.16
CA GLN A 220 12.30 3.85 -13.29
C GLN A 220 13.02 4.98 -14.04
N SER A 221 12.37 6.14 -14.21
CA SER A 221 13.01 7.32 -14.80
C SER A 221 14.19 7.82 -14.00
N SER A 222 14.15 7.72 -12.68
CA SER A 222 15.26 8.11 -11.83
C SER A 222 16.48 7.19 -12.03
N PHE A 223 16.25 5.88 -12.13
CA PHE A 223 17.30 4.91 -12.46
C PHE A 223 17.84 5.09 -13.88
N VAL A 224 16.98 5.36 -14.86
CA VAL A 224 17.39 5.58 -16.25
C VAL A 224 18.19 6.88 -16.40
N MET A 225 17.82 7.95 -15.67
CA MET A 225 18.63 9.17 -15.61
C MET A 225 20.03 8.89 -15.05
N ALA A 226 20.09 8.16 -13.93
CA ALA A 226 21.35 7.78 -13.31
C ALA A 226 22.23 6.93 -14.25
N ALA A 227 21.64 5.92 -14.91
CA ALA A 227 22.35 5.10 -15.90
C ALA A 227 22.80 5.93 -17.11
N GLY A 228 21.97 6.88 -17.57
CA GLY A 228 22.30 7.81 -18.65
C GLY A 228 23.53 8.67 -18.33
N ILE A 229 23.62 9.22 -17.10
CA ILE A 229 24.81 9.96 -16.64
C ILE A 229 26.04 9.04 -16.67
N GLY A 230 25.91 7.82 -16.11
CA GLY A 230 27.01 6.86 -16.07
C GLY A 230 27.52 6.44 -17.46
N ILE A 231 26.61 6.21 -18.41
CA ILE A 231 26.96 5.83 -19.78
C ILE A 231 27.54 6.99 -20.57
N GLU A 232 26.97 8.20 -20.48
CA GLU A 232 27.56 9.39 -21.11
C GLU A 232 28.97 9.64 -20.57
N ALA A 233 29.13 9.64 -19.24
CA ALA A 233 30.42 9.84 -18.61
C ALA A 233 31.42 8.73 -19.01
N GLY A 234 30.99 7.47 -19.06
CA GLY A 234 31.83 6.33 -19.45
C GLY A 234 32.28 6.38 -20.92
N ILE A 235 31.39 6.72 -21.85
CA ILE A 235 31.73 6.87 -23.27
C ILE A 235 32.71 8.03 -23.47
N SER A 236 32.41 9.16 -22.85
CA SER A 236 33.29 10.33 -22.86
C SER A 236 34.66 10.01 -22.23
N PHE A 237 34.69 9.19 -21.17
CA PHE A 237 35.91 8.70 -20.54
C PHE A 237 36.74 7.76 -21.44
N LEU A 238 36.08 6.95 -22.27
CA LEU A 238 36.76 6.11 -23.26
C LEU A 238 37.31 6.89 -24.46
N GLY A 239 37.12 8.21 -24.52
CA GLY A 239 37.62 9.07 -25.59
C GLY A 239 36.75 9.04 -26.86
N LEU A 240 35.51 8.58 -26.74
CA LEU A 240 34.54 8.54 -27.85
C LEU A 240 33.65 9.79 -27.92
N GLY A 241 33.77 10.69 -26.93
CA GLY A 241 33.06 11.98 -26.93
C GLY A 241 33.66 13.01 -27.88
N ASP A 242 33.00 14.17 -28.02
CA ASP A 242 33.53 15.32 -28.76
C ASP A 242 34.80 15.86 -28.07
N PRO A 243 35.99 15.76 -28.69
CA PRO A 243 37.24 16.20 -28.07
C PRO A 243 37.29 17.71 -27.80
N ALA A 244 36.54 18.51 -28.57
CA ALA A 244 36.41 19.95 -28.40
C ALA A 244 35.29 20.33 -27.40
N GLY A 245 34.42 19.38 -27.07
CA GLY A 245 33.33 19.53 -26.14
C GLY A 245 33.76 19.56 -24.67
N THR A 246 32.79 19.82 -23.81
CA THR A 246 32.96 19.74 -22.36
C THR A 246 31.79 18.96 -21.76
N SER A 247 32.09 17.82 -21.15
CA SER A 247 31.17 17.02 -20.34
C SER A 247 31.88 16.54 -19.08
N TRP A 248 31.12 16.10 -18.08
CA TRP A 248 31.73 15.59 -16.84
C TRP A 248 32.65 14.38 -17.10
N GLY A 249 32.29 13.52 -18.07
CA GLY A 249 33.14 12.39 -18.47
C GLY A 249 34.45 12.83 -19.12
N ILE A 250 34.44 13.88 -19.96
CA ILE A 250 35.67 14.42 -20.58
C ILE A 250 36.58 15.04 -19.52
N VAL A 251 36.01 15.77 -18.55
CA VAL A 251 36.79 16.33 -17.43
C VAL A 251 37.42 15.18 -16.62
N LEU A 252 36.63 14.17 -16.27
CA LEU A 252 37.12 12.98 -15.57
C LEU A 252 38.26 12.28 -16.33
N GLN A 253 38.10 12.10 -17.65
CA GLN A 253 39.12 11.48 -18.51
C GLN A 253 40.46 12.21 -18.45
N ARG A 254 40.43 13.52 -18.66
CA ARG A 254 41.65 14.33 -18.71
C ARG A 254 42.34 14.38 -17.35
N SER A 255 41.56 14.52 -16.28
CA SER A 255 42.08 14.44 -14.92
C SER A 255 42.67 13.06 -14.61
N PHE A 256 42.06 11.99 -15.11
CA PHE A 256 42.59 10.63 -14.95
C PHE A 256 43.90 10.42 -15.73
N ASN A 257 44.00 10.92 -16.96
CA ASN A 257 45.24 10.86 -17.73
C ASN A 257 46.38 11.63 -17.04
N GLY A 258 46.06 12.68 -16.28
CA GLY A 258 47.00 13.47 -15.48
C GLY A 258 47.12 13.04 -14.01
N ILE A 259 46.60 11.87 -13.62
CA ILE A 259 46.42 11.50 -12.19
C ILE A 259 47.73 11.50 -11.38
N TYR A 260 48.85 11.15 -12.01
CA TYR A 260 50.16 11.14 -11.36
C TYR A 260 50.71 12.55 -11.08
N ASN A 261 50.23 13.57 -11.80
CA ASN A 261 50.64 14.96 -11.63
C ASN A 261 49.66 15.72 -10.72
N ASN A 262 48.37 15.48 -10.87
CA ASN A 262 47.32 16.12 -10.08
C ASN A 262 46.19 15.14 -9.74
N ALA A 263 46.38 14.36 -8.67
CA ALA A 263 45.39 13.38 -8.22
C ALA A 263 44.05 14.02 -7.80
N TRP A 264 44.07 15.27 -7.32
CA TRP A 264 42.87 15.99 -6.90
C TRP A 264 41.90 16.27 -8.05
N GLY A 265 42.42 16.40 -9.28
CA GLY A 265 41.59 16.70 -10.44
C GLY A 265 40.52 15.63 -10.73
N VAL A 266 40.75 14.37 -10.35
CA VAL A 266 39.81 13.25 -10.58
C VAL A 266 38.64 13.29 -9.58
N LEU A 267 38.89 13.77 -8.36
CA LEU A 267 37.93 13.73 -7.26
C LEU A 267 36.66 14.53 -7.56
N TRP A 268 36.82 15.74 -8.11
CA TRP A 268 35.71 16.67 -8.36
C TRP A 268 34.68 16.17 -9.37
N PRO A 269 35.04 15.77 -10.61
CA PRO A 269 34.09 15.20 -11.55
C PRO A 269 33.45 13.90 -11.01
N ALA A 270 34.22 13.03 -10.36
CA ALA A 270 33.70 11.78 -9.81
C ALA A 270 32.65 12.01 -8.71
N LEU A 271 32.91 12.97 -7.81
CA LEU A 271 32.00 13.32 -6.73
C LEU A 271 30.72 13.99 -7.26
N LEU A 272 30.84 14.89 -8.25
CA LEU A 272 29.70 15.53 -8.90
C LEU A 272 28.79 14.50 -9.58
N ILE A 273 29.37 13.58 -10.36
CA ILE A 273 28.63 12.47 -11.00
C ILE A 273 27.94 11.61 -9.94
N SER A 274 28.66 11.19 -8.91
CA SER A 274 28.14 10.27 -7.88
C SER A 274 27.01 10.88 -7.06
N ILE A 275 27.17 12.13 -6.60
CA ILE A 275 26.13 12.83 -5.83
C ILE A 275 24.89 13.08 -6.71
N THR A 276 25.07 13.42 -7.98
CA THR A 276 23.95 13.62 -8.90
C THR A 276 23.17 12.33 -9.12
N ILE A 277 23.85 11.20 -9.33
CA ILE A 277 23.24 9.89 -9.44
C ILE A 277 22.45 9.54 -8.17
N LEU A 278 23.07 9.71 -7.00
CA LEU A 278 22.43 9.43 -5.72
C LEU A 278 21.19 10.32 -5.48
N ALA A 279 21.30 11.62 -5.76
CA ALA A 279 20.22 12.58 -5.60
C ALA A 279 19.02 12.25 -6.50
N LEU A 280 19.26 11.84 -7.75
CA LEU A 280 18.19 11.43 -8.67
C LEU A 280 17.46 10.19 -8.16
N ILE A 281 18.18 9.15 -7.73
CA ILE A 281 17.57 7.90 -7.21
C ILE A 281 16.75 8.18 -5.95
N LEU A 282 17.30 8.93 -5.00
CA LEU A 282 16.61 9.28 -3.75
C LEU A 282 15.38 10.17 -4.01
N LEU A 283 15.47 11.11 -4.96
CA LEU A 283 14.35 11.95 -5.36
C LEU A 283 13.21 11.13 -5.98
N GLY A 284 13.53 10.14 -6.82
CA GLY A 284 12.56 9.22 -7.41
C GLY A 284 11.76 8.45 -6.36
N ASN A 285 12.46 7.88 -5.37
CA ASN A 285 11.83 7.15 -4.26
C ASN A 285 10.94 8.08 -3.43
N ALA A 286 11.44 9.25 -3.03
CA ALA A 286 10.67 10.22 -2.27
C ALA A 286 9.39 10.69 -3.02
N LEU A 287 9.48 10.88 -4.34
CA LEU A 287 8.33 11.26 -5.15
C LEU A 287 7.30 10.12 -5.26
N SER A 288 7.76 8.88 -5.39
CA SER A 288 6.87 7.70 -5.37
C SER A 288 6.12 7.58 -4.04
N ASP A 289 6.81 7.72 -2.91
CA ASP A 289 6.20 7.62 -1.58
C ASP A 289 5.11 8.69 -1.38
N VAL A 290 5.35 9.92 -1.85
CA VAL A 290 4.34 11.00 -1.82
C VAL A 290 3.14 10.69 -2.71
N LEU A 291 3.36 10.10 -3.89
CA LEU A 291 2.29 9.77 -4.82
C LEU A 291 1.46 8.56 -4.38
N GLN A 292 2.04 7.63 -3.64
CA GLN A 292 1.35 6.47 -3.07
C GLN A 292 0.67 6.79 -1.72
N SER A 293 1.25 7.67 -0.91
CA SER A 293 0.69 8.07 0.40
C SER A 293 -0.61 8.89 0.32
N SER A 294 -0.99 9.40 -0.86
CA SER A 294 -2.27 10.08 -1.05
C SER A 294 -3.49 9.14 -0.99
N ALA A 295 -3.28 7.82 -0.95
CA ALA A 295 -4.34 6.82 -0.85
C ALA A 295 -4.64 6.33 0.59
N ARG A 296 -3.84 6.70 1.59
CA ARG A 296 -4.11 6.35 3.00
C ARG A 296 -4.80 7.50 3.72
N SER A 297 -5.93 7.22 4.40
CA SER A 297 -6.53 8.17 5.33
C SER A 297 -5.49 8.54 6.41
N LYS A 298 -5.40 9.81 6.78
CA LYS A 298 -4.35 10.29 7.71
C LYS A 298 -4.82 10.11 9.14
N VAL A 299 -3.99 9.48 9.96
CA VAL A 299 -4.10 9.52 11.43
C VAL A 299 -4.11 10.98 11.90
N LEU A 300 -5.15 11.38 12.63
CA LEU A 300 -5.25 12.75 13.15
C LEU A 300 -4.19 13.02 14.24
N PRO A 301 -3.59 14.23 14.27
CA PRO A 301 -2.73 14.66 15.35
C PRO A 301 -3.45 14.58 16.72
N PRO A 302 -2.73 14.30 17.83
CA PRO A 302 -3.33 14.12 19.16
C PRO A 302 -4.24 15.27 19.61
N ARG A 303 -3.90 16.52 19.28
CA ARG A 303 -4.72 17.70 19.61
C ARG A 303 -6.06 17.70 18.88
N GLN A 304 -6.09 17.35 17.60
CA GLN A 304 -7.31 17.30 16.81
C GLN A 304 -8.17 16.10 17.22
N ARG A 305 -7.54 14.95 17.50
CA ARG A 305 -8.22 13.76 18.05
C ARG A 305 -8.93 14.08 19.36
N ARG A 306 -8.24 14.75 20.32
CA ARG A 306 -8.86 15.20 21.58
C ARG A 306 -10.02 16.15 21.36
N LYS A 307 -9.91 17.08 20.41
CA LYS A 307 -11.00 18.02 20.08
C LYS A 307 -12.22 17.30 19.51
N ALA A 308 -12.02 16.32 18.62
CA ALA A 308 -13.10 15.52 18.05
C ALA A 308 -13.83 14.69 19.13
N VAL A 309 -13.06 14.02 20.01
CA VAL A 309 -13.62 13.29 21.15
C VAL A 309 -14.38 14.23 22.09
N ALA A 310 -13.80 15.39 22.43
CA ALA A 310 -14.47 16.36 23.31
C ALA A 310 -15.75 16.94 22.69
N ALA A 311 -15.80 17.14 21.37
CA ALA A 311 -17.00 17.59 20.67
C ALA A 311 -18.10 16.52 20.73
N ALA A 312 -17.77 15.26 20.48
CA ALA A 312 -18.71 14.15 20.55
C ALA A 312 -19.25 13.93 21.97
N LEU A 313 -18.38 14.02 22.99
CA LEU A 313 -18.80 13.98 24.40
C LEU A 313 -19.71 15.16 24.77
N GLY A 314 -19.46 16.36 24.24
CA GLY A 314 -20.33 17.51 24.46
C GLY A 314 -21.72 17.39 23.80
N GLU A 315 -21.81 16.74 22.65
CA GLU A 315 -23.10 16.42 22.00
C GLU A 315 -23.89 15.36 22.79
N LEU A 316 -23.20 14.39 23.39
CA LEU A 316 -23.79 13.38 24.28
C LEU A 316 -24.39 13.99 25.56
N GLU A 317 -23.71 14.97 26.17
CA GLU A 317 -24.22 15.67 27.37
C GLU A 317 -25.43 16.58 27.06
N ALA A 318 -25.58 17.01 25.80
CA ALA A 318 -26.68 17.88 25.36
C ALA A 318 -27.92 17.11 24.86
N GLY A 319 -27.77 15.84 24.48
CA GLY A 319 -28.88 14.95 24.17
C GLY A 319 -29.52 14.39 25.44
N GLU A 320 -30.86 14.25 25.46
CA GLU A 320 -31.55 13.54 26.55
C GLU A 320 -30.87 12.19 26.79
N VAL A 321 -30.46 11.95 28.05
CA VAL A 321 -29.91 10.69 28.53
C VAL A 321 -30.86 9.57 28.12
N ARG A 322 -30.53 8.85 27.03
CA ARG A 322 -31.18 7.60 26.70
C ARG A 322 -30.77 6.64 27.82
N GLU A 323 -31.68 6.38 28.76
CA GLU A 323 -31.59 5.21 29.62
C GLU A 323 -31.42 4.00 28.72
N SER A 324 -30.18 3.49 28.60
CA SER A 324 -29.88 2.26 27.90
C SER A 324 -30.65 1.14 28.61
N LYS A 325 -31.78 0.75 28.01
CA LYS A 325 -32.59 -0.40 28.42
C LYS A 325 -31.90 -1.69 27.95
N LEU A 326 -30.76 -2.01 28.54
CA LEU A 326 -30.30 -3.38 28.69
C LEU A 326 -29.94 -3.58 30.16
N VAL A 327 -30.99 -3.85 30.93
CA VAL A 327 -30.90 -4.37 32.29
C VAL A 327 -30.31 -5.77 32.19
N GLY A 328 -29.14 -5.96 32.80
CA GLY A 328 -28.51 -7.26 32.90
C GLY A 328 -27.19 -7.20 33.67
N SER A 329 -27.23 -6.78 34.94
CA SER A 329 -26.21 -7.20 35.92
C SER A 329 -26.40 -8.69 36.25
N SER A 330 -26.42 -9.54 35.23
CA SER A 330 -26.44 -10.99 35.39
C SER A 330 -25.01 -11.48 35.28
N ASP A 331 -24.57 -12.32 36.21
CA ASP A 331 -23.27 -13.04 36.21
C ASP A 331 -22.97 -13.78 34.89
N ASP A 332 -23.95 -13.87 33.98
CA ASP A 332 -23.92 -14.59 32.73
C ASP A 332 -23.40 -13.77 31.52
N VAL A 333 -23.30 -12.44 31.60
CA VAL A 333 -22.78 -11.62 30.48
C VAL A 333 -21.25 -11.58 30.52
N VAL A 334 -20.59 -12.12 29.49
CA VAL A 334 -19.12 -12.11 29.41
C VAL A 334 -18.57 -10.86 28.74
N LEU A 335 -19.25 -10.37 27.69
CA LEU A 335 -18.84 -9.18 26.94
C LEU A 335 -20.03 -8.24 26.77
N SER A 336 -19.79 -6.96 27.05
CA SER A 336 -20.79 -5.91 26.96
C SER A 336 -20.20 -4.70 26.26
N VAL A 337 -20.87 -4.21 25.22
CA VAL A 337 -20.55 -2.97 24.51
C VAL A 337 -21.62 -1.95 24.87
N ARG A 338 -21.20 -0.72 25.22
CA ARG A 338 -22.11 0.33 25.69
C ARG A 338 -21.83 1.66 25.00
N ASP A 339 -22.86 2.24 24.36
CA ASP A 339 -22.83 3.51 23.61
C ASP A 339 -21.56 3.68 22.76
N LEU A 340 -21.12 2.60 22.11
CA LEU A 340 -19.86 2.61 21.36
C LEU A 340 -19.99 3.49 20.13
N ARG A 341 -19.11 4.47 20.01
CA ARG A 341 -19.06 5.43 18.91
C ARG A 341 -17.70 5.44 18.26
N ILE A 342 -17.66 5.19 16.95
CA ILE A 342 -16.42 5.09 16.18
C ILE A 342 -16.51 6.00 14.98
N ALA A 343 -15.45 6.76 14.74
CA ALA A 343 -15.39 7.70 13.64
C ALA A 343 -14.03 7.74 12.95
N TYR A 344 -14.02 8.20 11.70
CA TYR A 344 -12.86 8.26 10.84
C TYR A 344 -12.60 9.67 10.32
N PRO A 345 -11.33 10.09 10.18
CA PRO A 345 -11.02 11.34 9.54
C PRO A 345 -11.31 11.29 8.03
N SER A 346 -12.05 12.28 7.57
CA SER A 346 -12.29 12.53 6.16
C SER A 346 -11.14 13.36 5.54
N PRO A 347 -10.92 13.29 4.21
CA PRO A 347 -9.85 14.03 3.53
C PRO A 347 -9.92 15.56 3.70
N ASP A 348 -11.11 16.09 3.91
CA ASP A 348 -11.41 17.50 4.19
C ASP A 348 -11.08 17.92 5.63
N GLY A 349 -10.74 16.95 6.51
CA GLY A 349 -10.42 17.16 7.91
C GLY A 349 -11.62 17.11 8.85
N THR A 350 -12.82 16.80 8.35
CA THR A 350 -13.97 16.45 9.19
C THR A 350 -13.81 15.04 9.75
N VAL A 351 -14.63 14.68 10.73
CA VAL A 351 -14.67 13.33 11.30
C VAL A 351 -16.04 12.76 10.97
N ASN A 352 -16.06 11.64 10.24
CA ASN A 352 -17.28 10.94 9.87
C ASN A 352 -17.51 9.79 10.84
N GLU A 353 -18.58 9.85 11.62
CA GLU A 353 -18.99 8.77 12.52
C GLU A 353 -19.53 7.59 11.68
N VAL A 354 -19.07 6.39 11.99
CA VAL A 354 -19.39 5.14 11.28
C VAL A 354 -20.12 4.17 12.19
N VAL A 355 -20.01 4.32 13.51
CA VAL A 355 -20.78 3.58 14.51
C VAL A 355 -21.40 4.60 15.46
N HIS A 356 -22.73 4.60 15.60
CA HIS A 356 -23.51 5.67 16.21
C HIS A 356 -24.14 5.28 17.55
N GLY A 357 -23.31 4.95 18.54
CA GLY A 357 -23.79 4.68 19.91
C GLY A 357 -24.50 3.33 20.01
N VAL A 358 -23.75 2.25 19.78
CA VAL A 358 -24.28 0.89 19.77
C VAL A 358 -24.11 0.20 21.12
N ASP A 359 -25.15 -0.54 21.51
CA ASP A 359 -25.17 -1.42 22.69
C ASP A 359 -25.23 -2.88 22.23
N LEU A 360 -24.41 -3.76 22.82
CA LEU A 360 -24.36 -5.19 22.49
C LEU A 360 -24.02 -6.00 23.73
N ASP A 361 -24.76 -7.05 24.03
CA ASP A 361 -24.42 -8.01 25.09
C ASP A 361 -24.24 -9.41 24.52
N VAL A 362 -23.23 -10.11 25.03
CA VAL A 362 -22.94 -11.50 24.70
C VAL A 362 -22.82 -12.30 25.98
N ARG A 363 -23.65 -13.34 26.10
CA ARG A 363 -23.65 -14.24 27.28
C ARG A 363 -22.65 -15.38 27.15
N ARG A 364 -22.32 -16.01 28.27
CA ARG A 364 -21.44 -17.18 28.30
C ARG A 364 -22.09 -18.35 27.57
N GLY A 365 -21.35 -18.98 26.66
CA GLY A 365 -21.86 -20.09 25.84
C GLY A 365 -22.87 -19.67 24.77
N GLU A 366 -23.17 -18.38 24.61
CA GLU A 366 -24.09 -17.85 23.60
C GLU A 366 -23.31 -17.54 22.30
N ILE A 367 -23.90 -17.92 21.16
CA ILE A 367 -23.45 -17.53 19.83
C ILE A 367 -24.29 -16.35 19.35
N HIS A 368 -23.70 -15.17 19.37
CA HIS A 368 -24.32 -13.92 18.96
C HIS A 368 -23.99 -13.58 17.49
N GLY A 369 -24.99 -13.57 16.63
CA GLY A 369 -24.85 -13.15 15.23
C GLY A 369 -24.91 -11.62 15.07
N LEU A 370 -23.88 -11.00 14.49
CA LEU A 370 -23.88 -9.59 14.10
C LEU A 370 -23.98 -9.48 12.58
N VAL A 371 -25.14 -9.03 12.08
CA VAL A 371 -25.53 -9.17 10.67
C VAL A 371 -25.83 -7.83 10.01
N GLY A 372 -25.58 -7.71 8.70
CA GLY A 372 -25.92 -6.53 7.91
C GLY A 372 -25.10 -6.43 6.63
N GLU A 373 -25.43 -5.48 5.76
CA GLU A 373 -24.71 -5.25 4.49
C GLU A 373 -23.24 -4.87 4.70
N SER A 374 -22.43 -5.04 3.65
CA SER A 374 -21.04 -4.59 3.67
C SER A 374 -20.98 -3.07 3.95
N GLY A 375 -20.08 -2.65 4.84
CA GLY A 375 -19.97 -1.24 5.26
C GLY A 375 -20.93 -0.80 6.36
N SER A 376 -21.82 -1.66 6.90
CA SER A 376 -22.76 -1.28 7.96
C SER A 376 -22.11 -1.00 9.33
N GLY A 377 -20.82 -1.31 9.53
CA GLY A 377 -20.07 -1.05 10.76
C GLY A 377 -19.73 -2.30 11.59
N LYS A 378 -20.09 -3.51 11.16
CA LYS A 378 -19.91 -4.77 11.93
C LYS A 378 -18.46 -5.02 12.35
N SER A 379 -17.52 -4.97 11.40
CA SER A 379 -16.10 -5.17 11.68
C SER A 379 -15.53 -4.09 12.60
N GLN A 380 -16.14 -2.89 12.66
CA GLN A 380 -15.72 -1.85 13.59
C GLN A 380 -16.09 -2.21 15.03
N ILE A 381 -17.29 -2.77 15.25
CA ILE A 381 -17.68 -3.31 16.55
C ILE A 381 -16.72 -4.45 16.92
N ALA A 382 -16.53 -5.43 16.03
CA ALA A 382 -15.63 -6.57 16.25
C ALA A 382 -14.18 -6.16 16.56
N PHE A 383 -13.62 -5.18 15.84
CA PHE A 383 -12.25 -4.72 16.07
C PHE A 383 -12.11 -3.87 17.33
N SER A 384 -13.18 -3.18 17.73
CA SER A 384 -13.17 -2.41 18.98
C SER A 384 -13.07 -3.32 20.20
N THR A 385 -13.73 -4.50 20.18
CA THR A 385 -13.67 -5.46 21.30
C THR A 385 -12.29 -6.09 21.48
N LEU A 386 -11.50 -6.15 20.41
CA LEU A 386 -10.11 -6.62 20.40
C LEU A 386 -9.09 -5.48 20.56
N GLY A 387 -9.50 -4.23 20.49
CA GLY A 387 -8.60 -3.07 20.48
C GLY A 387 -7.63 -3.07 19.30
N ILE A 388 -8.07 -3.55 18.13
CA ILE A 388 -7.29 -3.63 16.88
C ILE A 388 -7.82 -2.70 15.79
N LEU A 389 -8.63 -1.70 16.16
CA LEU A 389 -9.09 -0.68 15.23
C LEU A 389 -7.91 -0.05 14.48
N PRO A 390 -8.07 0.31 13.19
CA PRO A 390 -7.04 0.98 12.42
C PRO A 390 -6.52 2.24 13.14
N PRO A 391 -5.24 2.62 12.99
CA PRO A 391 -4.67 3.79 13.65
C PRO A 391 -5.43 5.10 13.40
N GLU A 392 -6.11 5.19 12.25
CA GLU A 392 -6.92 6.33 11.83
C GLU A 392 -8.26 6.42 12.58
N ALA A 393 -8.77 5.30 13.08
CA ALA A 393 -10.05 5.23 13.76
C ALA A 393 -9.99 5.97 15.11
N ILE A 394 -11.10 6.62 15.45
CA ILE A 394 -11.28 7.37 16.68
C ILE A 394 -12.49 6.79 17.40
N VAL A 395 -12.26 6.24 18.59
CA VAL A 395 -13.35 5.97 19.52
C VAL A 395 -13.77 7.33 20.10
N LEU A 396 -14.98 7.77 19.76
CA LEU A 396 -15.55 9.06 20.21
C LEU A 396 -16.12 8.96 21.62
N GLY A 397 -16.62 7.78 22.00
CA GLY A 397 -17.26 7.51 23.27
C GLY A 397 -17.67 6.04 23.40
N GLY A 398 -18.21 5.70 24.56
CA GLY A 398 -18.63 4.34 24.92
C GLY A 398 -17.54 3.50 25.58
N SER A 399 -17.91 2.26 25.93
CA SER A 399 -17.04 1.30 26.62
C SER A 399 -17.22 -0.12 26.09
N VAL A 400 -16.20 -0.95 26.29
CA VAL A 400 -16.26 -2.40 26.04
C VAL A 400 -15.86 -3.10 27.34
N LEU A 401 -16.83 -3.70 28.00
CA LEU A 401 -16.65 -4.39 29.28
C LEU A 401 -16.49 -5.90 29.06
N LEU A 402 -15.42 -6.47 29.60
CA LEU A 402 -15.22 -7.93 29.70
C LEU A 402 -15.31 -8.33 31.17
N ASP A 403 -16.33 -9.11 31.55
CA ASP A 403 -16.69 -9.38 32.95
C ASP A 403 -16.78 -8.10 33.81
N GLY A 404 -17.41 -7.06 33.25
CA GLY A 404 -17.57 -5.77 33.92
C GLY A 404 -16.33 -4.87 33.91
N GLU A 405 -15.18 -5.33 33.38
CA GLU A 405 -13.98 -4.51 33.26
C GLU A 405 -13.89 -3.81 31.90
N ASP A 406 -13.88 -2.47 31.88
CA ASP A 406 -13.73 -1.69 30.65
C ASP A 406 -12.32 -1.80 30.05
N LEU A 407 -12.24 -2.41 28.87
CA LEU A 407 -11.00 -2.64 28.12
C LEU A 407 -10.56 -1.40 27.32
N LEU A 408 -11.48 -0.54 26.89
CA LEU A 408 -11.12 0.65 26.12
C LEU A 408 -10.49 1.74 26.99
N ALA A 409 -10.82 1.75 28.28
CA ALA A 409 -10.25 2.66 29.26
C ALA A 409 -8.80 2.29 29.67
N ASP A 410 -8.39 1.03 29.55
CA ASP A 410 -7.10 0.53 30.00
C ASP A 410 -6.42 -0.39 28.98
N GLU A 411 -5.42 0.16 28.29
CA GLU A 411 -4.61 -0.53 27.30
C GLU A 411 -3.87 -1.76 27.87
N HIS A 412 -3.51 -1.77 29.17
CA HIS A 412 -2.88 -2.94 29.78
C HIS A 412 -3.87 -4.09 29.93
N LYS A 413 -5.11 -3.79 30.32
CA LYS A 413 -6.19 -4.78 30.38
C LYS A 413 -6.57 -5.29 29.01
N MET A 414 -6.71 -4.40 28.02
CA MET A 414 -6.95 -4.79 26.62
C MET A 414 -5.86 -5.74 26.12
N ARG A 415 -4.58 -5.44 26.37
CA ARG A 415 -3.47 -6.34 26.00
C ARG A 415 -3.49 -7.67 26.72
N ALA A 416 -3.89 -7.70 28.00
CA ALA A 416 -3.99 -8.94 28.77
C ALA A 416 -5.18 -9.81 28.32
N ALA A 417 -6.26 -9.18 27.84
CA ALA A 417 -7.44 -9.86 27.30
C ALA A 417 -7.21 -10.35 25.85
N ARG A 418 -6.63 -9.53 24.97
CA ARG A 418 -6.44 -9.84 23.55
C ARG A 418 -5.57 -11.07 23.34
N GLY A 419 -6.09 -12.04 22.59
CA GLY A 419 -5.44 -13.30 22.26
C GLY A 419 -5.44 -14.33 23.39
N ARG A 420 -5.78 -13.93 24.63
CA ARG A 420 -5.85 -14.83 25.79
C ARG A 420 -7.28 -15.11 26.22
N ARG A 421 -8.07 -14.05 26.48
CA ARG A 421 -9.48 -14.11 26.86
C ARG A 421 -10.41 -13.85 25.68
N ILE A 422 -9.99 -12.99 24.75
CA ILE A 422 -10.71 -12.68 23.51
C ILE A 422 -9.86 -13.16 22.34
N ALA A 423 -10.36 -14.13 21.59
CA ALA A 423 -9.70 -14.64 20.37
C ALA A 423 -10.37 -14.09 19.11
N TYR A 424 -9.63 -14.13 18.00
CA TYR A 424 -10.09 -13.60 16.72
C TYR A 424 -9.87 -14.63 15.61
N VAL A 425 -10.91 -14.88 14.83
CA VAL A 425 -10.86 -15.68 13.60
C VAL A 425 -11.15 -14.73 12.43
N PRO A 426 -10.17 -14.45 11.56
CA PRO A 426 -10.33 -13.48 10.47
C PRO A 426 -11.08 -14.04 9.26
N GLN A 427 -11.56 -13.13 8.41
CA GLN A 427 -12.33 -13.39 7.19
C GLN A 427 -11.58 -14.18 6.12
N GLU A 428 -10.30 -13.86 5.89
CA GLU A 428 -9.53 -14.49 4.81
C GLU A 428 -8.35 -15.29 5.36
N PRO A 429 -8.35 -16.62 5.23
CA PRO A 429 -7.34 -17.44 5.91
C PRO A 429 -5.92 -17.24 5.37
N MET A 430 -5.78 -17.17 4.05
CA MET A 430 -4.48 -17.17 3.38
C MET A 430 -3.73 -15.85 3.54
N SER A 431 -4.43 -14.72 3.60
CA SER A 431 -3.83 -13.40 3.77
C SER A 431 -3.42 -13.10 5.23
N ASN A 432 -3.94 -13.87 6.19
CA ASN A 432 -3.62 -13.74 7.62
C ASN A 432 -2.47 -14.65 8.10
N LEU A 433 -1.94 -15.50 7.23
CA LEU A 433 -0.74 -16.31 7.50
C LEU A 433 0.46 -15.75 6.75
N ASP A 434 1.60 -15.59 7.43
CA ASP A 434 2.82 -15.10 6.79
C ASP A 434 3.43 -16.20 5.89
N PRO A 435 3.56 -15.98 4.56
CA PRO A 435 4.05 -17.00 3.63
C PRO A 435 5.52 -17.37 3.83
N SER A 436 6.26 -16.57 4.61
CA SER A 436 7.69 -16.74 4.89
C SER A 436 7.96 -17.71 6.05
N PHE A 437 6.92 -18.12 6.78
CA PHE A 437 7.04 -18.93 7.99
C PHE A 437 6.17 -20.19 7.93
N THR A 438 6.65 -21.29 8.50
CA THR A 438 5.86 -22.53 8.58
C THR A 438 4.67 -22.35 9.53
N ILE A 439 3.60 -23.10 9.30
CA ILE A 439 2.39 -23.07 10.14
C ILE A 439 2.73 -23.28 11.62
N GLY A 440 3.54 -24.30 11.92
CA GLY A 440 3.89 -24.61 13.30
C GLY A 440 4.73 -23.52 13.97
N SER A 441 5.53 -22.77 13.22
CA SER A 441 6.27 -21.65 13.77
C SER A 441 5.36 -20.48 14.14
N GLN A 442 4.34 -20.20 13.31
CA GLN A 442 3.37 -19.13 13.53
C GLN A 442 2.46 -19.45 14.72
N LEU A 443 1.85 -20.65 14.75
CA LEU A 443 0.99 -21.10 15.83
C LEU A 443 1.74 -21.17 17.17
N SER A 444 2.94 -21.76 17.19
CA SER A 444 3.75 -21.86 18.42
C SER A 444 4.16 -20.50 18.95
N ARG A 445 4.39 -19.52 18.07
CA ARG A 445 4.70 -18.14 18.47
C ARG A 445 3.48 -17.46 19.10
N GLY A 446 2.30 -17.61 18.49
CA GLY A 446 1.05 -17.06 19.00
C GLY A 446 0.71 -17.60 20.40
N LEU A 447 0.68 -18.93 20.55
CA LEU A 447 0.38 -19.57 21.84
C LEU A 447 1.38 -19.19 22.94
N ARG A 448 2.68 -19.09 22.60
CA ARG A 448 3.70 -18.71 23.58
C ARG A 448 3.67 -17.23 23.96
N ALA A 449 3.07 -16.38 23.13
CA ALA A 449 2.88 -14.97 23.45
C ALA A 449 1.76 -14.76 24.47
N THR A 450 0.75 -15.63 24.47
CA THR A 450 -0.42 -15.53 25.36
C THR A 450 -0.26 -16.38 26.62
N ARG A 451 0.45 -17.53 26.50
CA ARG A 451 0.73 -18.46 27.59
C ARG A 451 2.23 -18.77 27.67
N PRO A 452 2.94 -18.35 28.74
CA PRO A 452 4.36 -18.65 28.90
C PRO A 452 4.60 -20.16 29.00
N MET A 453 5.20 -20.74 27.95
CA MET A 453 5.53 -22.17 27.92
C MET A 453 6.73 -22.46 27.00
N ALA A 454 7.30 -23.66 27.16
CA ALA A 454 8.41 -24.12 26.33
C ALA A 454 7.93 -24.42 24.89
N LYS A 455 8.81 -24.22 23.90
CA LYS A 455 8.48 -24.48 22.48
C LYS A 455 8.00 -25.92 22.23
N LYS A 456 8.62 -26.90 22.89
CA LYS A 456 8.27 -28.32 22.74
C LYS A 456 6.88 -28.63 23.30
N GLU A 457 6.53 -27.99 24.42
CA GLU A 457 5.21 -28.11 25.04
C GLU A 457 4.13 -27.46 24.17
N ALA A 458 4.37 -26.23 23.70
CA ALA A 458 3.47 -25.56 22.75
C ALA A 458 3.22 -26.39 21.49
N SER A 459 4.28 -27.00 20.92
CA SER A 459 4.14 -27.86 19.75
C SER A 459 3.27 -29.08 20.01
N LYS A 460 3.32 -29.66 21.22
CA LYS A 460 2.49 -30.81 21.58
C LYS A 460 1.02 -30.40 21.69
N VAL A 461 0.74 -29.32 22.43
CA VAL A 461 -0.61 -28.76 22.58
C VAL A 461 -1.23 -28.45 21.21
N LEU A 462 -0.45 -27.85 20.32
CA LEU A 462 -0.92 -27.49 18.98
C LEU A 462 -1.16 -28.71 18.09
N VAL A 463 -0.36 -29.77 18.19
CA VAL A 463 -0.59 -31.01 17.44
C VAL A 463 -1.89 -31.68 17.89
N ASP A 464 -2.09 -31.79 19.20
CA ASP A 464 -3.32 -32.37 19.77
C ASP A 464 -4.56 -31.54 19.36
N LEU A 465 -4.44 -30.21 19.33
CA LEU A 465 -5.52 -29.30 18.94
C LEU A 465 -5.77 -29.29 17.42
N LEU A 466 -4.72 -29.38 16.60
CA LEU A 466 -4.86 -29.51 15.16
C LEU A 466 -5.62 -30.80 14.80
N GLN A 467 -5.38 -31.87 15.55
CA GLN A 467 -6.12 -33.13 15.38
C GLN A 467 -7.60 -32.96 15.73
N SER A 468 -7.94 -32.25 16.81
CA SER A 468 -9.34 -32.03 17.19
C SER A 468 -10.10 -31.11 16.23
N VAL A 469 -9.41 -30.16 15.57
CA VAL A 469 -10.01 -29.38 14.47
C VAL A 469 -10.03 -30.12 13.14
N GLY A 470 -9.80 -31.44 13.11
CA GLY A 470 -9.96 -32.30 11.94
C GLY A 470 -8.78 -32.34 10.97
N ILE A 471 -7.57 -31.94 11.39
CA ILE A 471 -6.36 -32.14 10.57
C ILE A 471 -5.86 -33.58 10.72
N THR A 472 -5.77 -34.30 9.60
CA THR A 472 -5.40 -35.73 9.57
C THR A 472 -3.93 -36.00 9.93
N ASP A 473 -3.01 -35.12 9.50
CA ASP A 473 -1.56 -35.25 9.75
C ASP A 473 -0.99 -33.92 10.31
N PRO A 474 -1.26 -33.62 11.60
CA PRO A 474 -0.83 -32.37 12.23
C PRO A 474 0.69 -32.19 12.22
N GLU A 475 1.46 -33.24 12.46
CA GLU A 475 2.92 -33.18 12.52
C GLU A 475 3.53 -32.77 11.19
N ARG A 476 2.97 -33.26 10.08
CA ARG A 476 3.36 -32.80 8.74
C ARG A 476 2.90 -31.37 8.51
N LEU A 477 1.65 -31.03 8.83
CA LEU A 477 1.11 -29.69 8.63
C LEU A 477 1.95 -28.62 9.34
N MET A 478 2.43 -28.90 10.55
CA MET A 478 3.29 -27.99 11.33
C MET A 478 4.61 -27.61 10.61
N ARG A 479 5.04 -28.42 9.62
CA ARG A 479 6.23 -28.18 8.80
C ARG A 479 5.94 -27.48 7.47
N LEU A 480 4.68 -27.38 7.06
CA LEU A 480 4.27 -26.76 5.80
C LEU A 480 4.21 -25.23 5.90
N TYR A 481 4.27 -24.58 4.75
CA TYR A 481 4.02 -23.16 4.56
C TYR A 481 2.55 -22.91 4.13
N PRO A 482 2.04 -21.67 4.29
CA PRO A 482 0.65 -21.34 3.93
C PRO A 482 0.28 -21.69 2.48
N HIS A 483 1.19 -21.49 1.53
CA HIS A 483 0.96 -21.79 0.11
C HIS A 483 0.93 -23.30 -0.22
N GLU A 484 1.20 -24.16 0.77
CA GLU A 484 1.21 -25.62 0.62
C GLU A 484 -0.05 -26.30 1.19
N ILE A 485 -1.02 -25.52 1.70
CA ILE A 485 -2.27 -26.03 2.30
C ILE A 485 -3.51 -25.47 1.59
N SER A 486 -4.65 -26.17 1.67
CA SER A 486 -5.91 -25.68 1.12
C SER A 486 -6.52 -24.56 1.96
N GLY A 487 -7.46 -23.79 1.39
CA GLY A 487 -8.19 -22.75 2.13
C GLY A 487 -8.89 -23.28 3.38
N GLY A 488 -9.55 -24.44 3.29
CA GLY A 488 -10.19 -25.09 4.44
C GLY A 488 -9.19 -25.54 5.52
N MET A 489 -8.02 -26.06 5.13
CA MET A 489 -6.94 -26.36 6.08
C MET A 489 -6.42 -25.09 6.75
N ALA A 490 -6.23 -24.01 5.98
CA ALA A 490 -5.79 -22.73 6.51
C ALA A 490 -6.81 -22.14 7.51
N GLN A 491 -8.11 -22.28 7.23
CA GLN A 491 -9.15 -21.85 8.17
C GLN A 491 -9.14 -22.66 9.47
N ARG A 492 -9.04 -23.99 9.39
CA ARG A 492 -8.89 -24.86 10.58
C ARG A 492 -7.64 -24.51 11.38
N VAL A 493 -6.53 -24.16 10.71
CA VAL A 493 -5.30 -23.67 11.35
C VAL A 493 -5.53 -22.37 12.11
N LEU A 494 -6.26 -21.41 11.55
CA LEU A 494 -6.57 -20.15 12.22
C LEU A 494 -7.51 -20.35 13.41
N ILE A 495 -8.53 -21.20 13.27
CA ILE A 495 -9.42 -21.60 14.36
C ILE A 495 -8.61 -22.25 15.49
N CYS A 496 -7.73 -23.20 15.16
CA CYS A 496 -6.79 -23.80 16.11
C CYS A 496 -5.96 -22.73 16.82
N GLY A 497 -5.40 -21.76 16.09
CA GLY A 497 -4.64 -20.65 16.68
C GLY A 497 -5.46 -19.79 17.64
N ALA A 498 -6.71 -19.49 17.29
CA ALA A 498 -7.63 -18.71 18.10
C ALA A 498 -8.00 -19.43 19.41
N VAL A 499 -8.30 -20.73 19.35
CA VAL A 499 -8.78 -21.49 20.52
C VAL A 499 -7.66 -22.08 21.37
N ALA A 500 -6.41 -22.11 20.87
CA ALA A 500 -5.24 -22.64 21.60
C ALA A 500 -4.98 -21.94 22.94
N SER A 501 -5.34 -20.66 23.05
CA SER A 501 -5.18 -19.91 24.30
C SER A 501 -6.24 -20.23 25.36
N GLU A 502 -7.27 -21.02 25.05
CA GLU A 502 -8.47 -21.21 25.87
C GLU A 502 -9.16 -19.87 26.19
N PRO A 503 -9.66 -19.15 25.16
CA PRO A 503 -10.35 -17.88 25.36
C PRO A 503 -11.67 -18.05 26.11
N ASP A 504 -12.27 -16.95 26.57
CA ASP A 504 -13.65 -16.92 27.06
C ASP A 504 -14.63 -16.61 25.92
N ILE A 505 -14.18 -15.86 24.91
CA ILE A 505 -14.96 -15.42 23.76
C ILE A 505 -14.15 -15.46 22.46
N ILE A 506 -14.81 -15.84 21.37
CA ILE A 506 -14.27 -15.79 20.01
C ILE A 506 -15.03 -14.72 19.21
N VAL A 507 -14.29 -13.87 18.51
CA VAL A 507 -14.83 -12.99 17.48
C VAL A 507 -14.49 -13.62 16.14
N ALA A 508 -15.49 -14.14 15.43
CA ALA A 508 -15.35 -14.74 14.12
C ALA A 508 -15.88 -13.77 13.06
N ASP A 509 -14.97 -13.13 12.31
CA ASP A 509 -15.34 -12.20 11.24
C ASP A 509 -15.40 -12.94 9.92
N GLU A 510 -16.61 -13.21 9.42
CA GLU A 510 -16.86 -13.90 8.17
C GLU A 510 -16.03 -15.19 7.98
N PRO A 511 -16.06 -16.15 8.93
CA PRO A 511 -15.12 -17.27 9.01
C PRO A 511 -15.25 -18.30 7.88
N THR A 512 -16.23 -18.16 7.00
CA THR A 512 -16.51 -19.06 5.88
C THR A 512 -16.35 -18.39 4.52
N THR A 513 -16.01 -17.10 4.49
CA THR A 513 -15.81 -16.38 3.23
C THR A 513 -14.64 -16.99 2.43
N ALA A 514 -14.83 -17.10 1.12
CA ALA A 514 -13.88 -17.71 0.17
C ALA A 514 -13.62 -19.23 0.32
N LEU A 515 -14.47 -19.96 1.06
CA LEU A 515 -14.47 -21.43 1.11
C LEU A 515 -15.60 -22.02 0.25
N ASP A 516 -15.43 -23.25 -0.23
CA ASP A 516 -16.49 -23.99 -0.92
C ASP A 516 -17.60 -24.40 0.06
N VAL A 517 -18.84 -24.52 -0.43
CA VAL A 517 -20.05 -24.73 0.40
C VAL A 517 -19.92 -25.92 1.35
N THR A 518 -19.30 -27.02 0.90
CA THR A 518 -19.10 -28.21 1.74
C THR A 518 -18.12 -27.93 2.89
N VAL A 519 -16.99 -27.29 2.59
CA VAL A 519 -16.01 -26.89 3.61
C VAL A 519 -16.57 -25.82 4.56
N GLN A 520 -17.44 -24.93 4.08
CA GLN A 520 -18.11 -23.96 4.94
C GLN A 520 -18.93 -24.65 6.03
N ALA A 521 -19.76 -25.64 5.68
CA ALA A 521 -20.55 -26.40 6.64
C ALA A 521 -19.68 -27.11 7.68
N ASP A 522 -18.59 -27.75 7.24
CA ASP A 522 -17.64 -28.40 8.13
C ASP A 522 -16.98 -27.43 9.13
N VAL A 523 -16.66 -26.21 8.68
CA VAL A 523 -16.04 -25.17 9.52
C VAL A 523 -17.03 -24.61 10.54
N LEU A 524 -18.29 -24.41 10.15
CA LEU A 524 -19.34 -23.92 11.04
C LEU A 524 -19.69 -24.95 12.12
N GLU A 525 -19.82 -26.23 11.75
CA GLU A 525 -20.04 -27.30 12.74
C GLU A 525 -18.87 -27.39 13.72
N LEU A 526 -17.62 -27.28 13.24
CA LEU A 526 -16.44 -27.23 14.10
C LEU A 526 -16.52 -26.08 15.11
N LEU A 527 -16.90 -24.87 14.67
CA LEU A 527 -17.06 -23.73 15.58
C LEU A 527 -18.17 -23.98 16.61
N ARG A 528 -19.29 -24.58 16.18
CA ARG A 528 -20.40 -24.96 17.07
C ARG A 528 -19.95 -25.94 18.15
N GLU A 529 -19.26 -27.00 17.74
CA GLU A 529 -18.73 -28.01 18.65
C GLU A 529 -17.75 -27.41 19.65
N LEU A 530 -16.83 -26.56 19.17
CA LEU A 530 -15.88 -25.85 20.03
C LEU A 530 -16.58 -24.96 21.06
N CYS A 531 -17.60 -24.21 20.65
CA CYS A 531 -18.37 -23.37 21.58
C CYS A 531 -19.10 -24.21 22.63
N ARG A 532 -19.77 -25.29 22.20
CA ARG A 532 -20.53 -26.19 23.08
C ARG A 532 -19.64 -26.95 24.08
N GLU A 533 -18.53 -27.51 23.62
CA GLU A 533 -17.65 -28.33 24.46
C GLU A 533 -16.86 -27.52 25.49
N ARG A 534 -16.52 -26.28 25.14
CA ARG A 534 -15.66 -25.41 25.96
C ARG A 534 -16.42 -24.29 26.69
N GLY A 535 -17.73 -24.17 26.44
CA GLY A 535 -18.56 -23.11 27.04
C GLY A 535 -18.15 -21.70 26.57
N LEU A 536 -17.65 -21.59 25.34
CA LEU A 536 -17.15 -20.32 24.79
C LEU A 536 -18.33 -19.48 24.29
N ALA A 537 -18.28 -18.18 24.57
CA ALA A 537 -19.13 -17.24 23.84
C ALA A 537 -18.56 -16.98 22.44
N MET A 538 -19.42 -16.62 21.49
CA MET A 538 -18.97 -16.25 20.15
C MET A 538 -19.73 -15.05 19.61
N ILE A 539 -19.02 -14.07 19.05
CA ILE A 539 -19.59 -13.10 18.12
C ILE A 539 -19.30 -13.60 16.72
N LEU A 540 -20.34 -13.93 15.97
CA LEU A 540 -20.26 -14.27 14.56
C LEU A 540 -20.65 -13.04 13.73
N VAL A 541 -19.67 -12.42 13.09
CA VAL A 541 -19.93 -11.36 12.10
C VAL A 541 -20.14 -12.03 10.74
N THR A 542 -21.29 -11.79 10.13
CA THR A 542 -21.60 -12.36 8.82
C THR A 542 -22.62 -11.51 8.07
N HIS A 543 -22.65 -11.64 6.75
CA HIS A 543 -23.74 -11.13 5.92
C HIS A 543 -24.70 -12.24 5.47
N ASN A 544 -24.40 -13.51 5.78
CA ASN A 544 -25.20 -14.66 5.38
C ASN A 544 -26.19 -15.06 6.48
N LEU A 545 -27.48 -14.80 6.24
CA LEU A 545 -28.55 -15.15 7.17
C LEU A 545 -28.79 -16.66 7.29
N GLY A 546 -28.45 -17.47 6.29
CA GLY A 546 -28.53 -18.93 6.39
C GLY A 546 -27.60 -19.48 7.47
N VAL A 547 -26.37 -18.95 7.56
CA VAL A 547 -25.41 -19.30 8.61
C VAL A 547 -25.93 -18.88 9.98
N VAL A 548 -26.57 -17.71 10.06
CA VAL A 548 -27.14 -17.20 11.31
C VAL A 548 -28.27 -18.10 11.81
N ALA A 549 -29.15 -18.55 10.90
CA ALA A 549 -30.24 -19.45 11.23
C ALA A 549 -29.77 -20.82 11.76
N ASP A 550 -28.60 -21.28 11.32
CA ASP A 550 -28.06 -22.60 11.68
C ASP A 550 -27.22 -22.57 12.97
N LEU A 551 -26.52 -21.46 13.24
CA LEU A 551 -25.46 -21.41 14.26
C LEU A 551 -25.73 -20.44 15.43
N CYS A 552 -26.49 -19.37 15.24
CA CYS A 552 -26.65 -18.32 16.25
C CYS A 552 -27.85 -18.55 17.18
N ASP A 553 -27.71 -18.19 18.45
CA ASP A 553 -28.81 -18.17 19.42
C ASP A 553 -29.58 -16.84 19.36
N VAL A 554 -28.84 -15.74 19.22
CA VAL A 554 -29.36 -14.37 19.16
C VAL A 554 -28.72 -13.60 18.01
N VAL A 555 -29.43 -12.59 17.51
CA VAL A 555 -29.02 -11.84 16.33
C VAL A 555 -29.21 -10.34 16.55
N SER A 556 -28.18 -9.57 16.24
CA SER A 556 -28.22 -8.10 16.11
C SER A 556 -28.04 -7.71 14.65
N VAL A 557 -29.04 -7.04 14.09
CA VAL A 557 -29.04 -6.53 12.72
C VAL A 557 -28.55 -5.09 12.70
N MET A 558 -27.52 -4.81 11.90
CA MET A 558 -26.82 -3.54 11.80
C MET A 558 -27.06 -2.88 10.44
N LYS A 559 -27.39 -1.59 10.46
CA LYS A 559 -27.57 -0.74 9.27
C LYS A 559 -27.00 0.65 9.55
N ASP A 560 -26.25 1.21 8.61
CA ASP A 560 -25.74 2.59 8.66
C ASP A 560 -25.15 2.95 10.03
N GLY A 561 -24.29 2.08 10.58
CA GLY A 561 -23.64 2.31 11.87
C GLY A 561 -24.48 2.09 13.12
N ASN A 562 -25.74 1.65 12.99
CA ASN A 562 -26.69 1.46 14.09
C ASN A 562 -27.14 0.00 14.19
N ILE A 563 -27.34 -0.51 15.41
CA ILE A 563 -28.08 -1.76 15.63
C ILE A 563 -29.57 -1.41 15.55
N VAL A 564 -30.25 -1.91 14.51
CA VAL A 564 -31.65 -1.59 14.22
C VAL A 564 -32.62 -2.62 14.79
N GLU A 565 -32.16 -3.85 14.98
CA GLU A 565 -32.97 -4.94 15.55
C GLU A 565 -32.11 -5.90 16.35
N HIS A 566 -32.63 -6.40 17.47
CA HIS A 566 -32.01 -7.40 18.31
C HIS A 566 -33.08 -8.38 18.83
N GLN A 567 -32.95 -9.66 18.49
CA GLN A 567 -33.89 -10.72 18.86
C GLN A 567 -33.18 -12.08 18.96
N ASP A 568 -33.86 -13.07 19.55
CA ASP A 568 -33.49 -14.47 19.35
C ASP A 568 -33.62 -14.88 17.87
N VAL A 569 -32.89 -15.93 17.48
CA VAL A 569 -32.86 -16.38 16.08
C VAL A 569 -34.25 -16.78 15.58
N ASP A 570 -35.05 -17.49 16.38
CA ASP A 570 -36.40 -17.90 15.96
C ASP A 570 -37.29 -16.68 15.71
N GLY A 571 -37.22 -15.69 16.59
CA GLY A 571 -37.91 -14.40 16.48
C GLY A 571 -37.56 -13.63 15.22
N ILE A 572 -36.25 -13.50 14.92
CA ILE A 572 -35.79 -12.70 13.77
C ILE A 572 -36.28 -13.30 12.43
N PHE A 573 -36.35 -14.63 12.32
CA PHE A 573 -36.79 -15.31 11.10
C PHE A 573 -38.32 -15.46 11.01
N ALA A 574 -39.02 -15.61 12.15
CA ALA A 574 -40.46 -15.79 12.17
C ALA A 574 -41.24 -14.48 12.06
N ALA A 575 -40.80 -13.44 12.78
CA ALA A 575 -41.55 -12.19 12.92
C ALA A 575 -40.63 -10.95 13.04
N PRO A 576 -39.80 -10.65 12.03
CA PRO A 576 -38.92 -9.48 12.02
C PRO A 576 -39.75 -8.18 12.09
N SER A 577 -39.42 -7.33 13.06
CA SER A 577 -40.08 -6.06 13.32
C SER A 577 -39.58 -4.94 12.40
N GLN A 578 -38.29 -4.92 12.04
CA GLN A 578 -37.73 -3.87 11.20
C GLN A 578 -38.01 -4.11 9.70
N ALA A 579 -38.26 -3.01 8.98
CA ALA A 579 -38.42 -3.06 7.53
C ALA A 579 -37.14 -3.52 6.82
N TYR A 580 -35.97 -3.07 7.29
CA TYR A 580 -34.68 -3.47 6.73
C TYR A 580 -34.38 -4.96 6.95
N THR A 581 -34.64 -5.51 8.13
CA THR A 581 -34.48 -6.95 8.40
C THR A 581 -35.37 -7.79 7.48
N ARG A 582 -36.63 -7.38 7.26
CA ARG A 582 -37.53 -8.01 6.27
C ARG A 582 -36.96 -7.97 4.86
N GLN A 583 -36.38 -6.84 4.47
CA GLN A 583 -35.72 -6.69 3.17
C GLN A 583 -34.52 -7.66 3.05
N LEU A 584 -33.63 -7.68 4.04
CA LEU A 584 -32.48 -8.58 4.09
C LEU A 584 -32.89 -10.06 3.95
N LEU A 585 -33.89 -10.50 4.72
CA LEU A 585 -34.42 -11.86 4.67
C LEU A 585 -35.06 -12.19 3.31
N SER A 586 -35.72 -11.23 2.67
CA SER A 586 -36.31 -11.42 1.34
C SER A 586 -35.25 -11.53 0.24
N SER A 587 -34.15 -10.79 0.36
CA SER A 587 -33.03 -10.86 -0.59
C SER A 587 -32.26 -12.17 -0.46
N SER A 588 -32.10 -12.72 0.75
CA SER A 588 -31.41 -14.00 0.94
C SER A 588 -32.21 -15.20 0.44
N ARG A 589 -33.55 -15.20 0.59
CA ARG A 589 -34.43 -16.26 0.02
C ARG A 589 -34.47 -16.32 -1.50
N SER A 590 -34.12 -15.23 -2.19
CA SER A 590 -34.21 -15.16 -3.66
C SER A 590 -33.04 -15.85 -4.36
N VAL A 591 -31.91 -16.06 -3.67
CA VAL A 591 -30.72 -16.70 -4.24
C VAL A 591 -30.85 -18.23 -4.25
N GLU A 592 -31.43 -18.84 -3.22
CA GLU A 592 -31.67 -20.30 -3.17
C GLU A 592 -32.66 -20.81 -4.21
N LEU A 593 -33.57 -19.97 -4.73
CA LEU A 593 -34.57 -20.37 -5.73
C LEU A 593 -34.09 -20.22 -7.19
N MET A 594 -32.95 -19.58 -7.44
CA MET A 594 -32.37 -19.48 -8.79
C MET A 594 -31.33 -20.57 -9.11
N GLU A 595 -30.93 -21.38 -8.13
CA GLU A 595 -29.98 -22.49 -8.29
C GLU A 595 -30.62 -23.89 -8.18
N VAL A 596 -31.96 -23.98 -8.21
CA VAL A 596 -32.69 -25.27 -8.31
C VAL A 596 -33.08 -25.58 -9.75
#